data_AF-A0A9E6RLM6-F1
#
_entry.id   AF-A0A9E6RLM6-F1
#
_cell.length_a   1.000
_cell.length_b   1.000
_cell.length_c   1.000
_cell.angle_alpha   90.00
_cell.angle_beta   90.00
_cell.angle_gamma   90.00
#
_symmetry.space_group_name_H-M   'P 1'
#
loop_
_entity.id
_entity.type
_entity.pdbx_description
1 polymer ?
#
loop_
_entity_poly.entity_id
_entity_poly.type
_entity_poly.pdbx_seq_one_letter_code
_entity_poly.pdbx_strand_id
1 'polypeptide(L)'
;MRIDLHDTPAAAVLRLAEGSQPAAMAMIALVKSVESLDPTASFGPFTPLVLLDRLNITGPAVAMLYHRVAGGDPATALALLHAVRLKLISADTLTQALNGDPTAVDGPATLVRVRQAMPGFAPLAANAKKLT
;
A
#
# COMPACT_ATOMS: atom_id res chain seq x y z
N MET A 1 15.53 -7.62 5.45
CA MET A 1 14.56 -6.82 6.21
C MET A 1 15.30 -5.58 6.66
N ARG A 2 14.89 -4.40 6.19
CA ARG A 2 15.52 -3.09 6.46
C ARG A 2 14.91 -2.39 7.68
N ILE A 3 13.68 -2.77 8.02
CA ILE A 3 12.98 -2.31 9.22
C ILE A 3 13.40 -3.18 10.41
N ASP A 4 13.72 -2.53 11.53
CA ASP A 4 13.94 -3.17 12.83
C ASP A 4 12.68 -3.09 13.70
N LEU A 5 12.50 -4.01 14.65
CA LEU A 5 11.38 -4.01 15.60
C LEU A 5 11.36 -2.73 16.47
N HIS A 6 12.53 -2.13 16.69
CA HIS A 6 12.68 -0.91 17.47
C HIS A 6 12.53 0.39 16.65
N ASP A 7 12.30 0.29 15.33
CA ASP A 7 12.12 1.47 14.51
C ASP A 7 10.81 2.20 14.84
N THR A 8 10.86 3.53 14.76
CA THR A 8 9.65 4.35 14.66
C THR A 8 9.16 4.37 13.21
N PRO A 9 7.87 4.69 12.94
CA PRO A 9 7.39 4.76 11.56
C PRO A 9 8.20 5.76 10.73
N ALA A 10 8.62 6.89 11.34
CA ALA A 10 9.45 7.89 10.68
C ALA A 10 10.84 7.34 10.31
N ALA A 11 11.50 6.60 11.20
CA ALA A 11 12.79 5.97 10.91
C ALA A 11 12.69 4.94 9.78
N ALA A 12 11.63 4.11 9.80
CA ALA A 12 11.38 3.12 8.77
C ALA A 12 11.11 3.78 7.39
N VAL A 13 10.35 4.88 7.34
CA VAL A 13 10.17 5.68 6.11
C VAL A 13 11.51 6.17 5.59
N LEU A 14 12.36 6.78 6.43
CA LEU A 14 13.65 7.29 5.99
C LEU A 14 14.56 6.19 5.40
N ARG A 15 14.57 5.00 6.02
CA ARG A 15 15.34 3.85 5.51
C ARG A 15 14.81 3.32 4.19
N LEU A 16 13.49 3.16 4.08
CA LEU A 16 12.86 2.63 2.87
C LEU A 16 12.85 3.64 1.73
N ALA A 17 12.91 4.95 2.03
CA ALA A 17 12.84 5.99 0.99
C ALA A 17 14.14 6.10 0.19
N GLU A 18 15.27 5.66 0.72
CA GLU A 18 16.58 5.71 0.04
C GLU A 18 16.90 7.10 -0.55
N GLY A 19 16.54 8.16 0.18
CA GLY A 19 16.70 9.56 -0.25
C GLY A 19 15.64 10.08 -1.23
N SER A 20 14.70 9.24 -1.68
CA SER A 20 13.61 9.64 -2.57
C SER A 20 12.48 10.34 -1.81
N GLN A 21 12.36 11.66 -1.98
CA GLN A 21 11.27 12.44 -1.40
C GLN A 21 9.87 11.96 -1.86
N PRO A 22 9.62 11.66 -3.15
CA PRO A 22 8.32 11.10 -3.57
C PRO A 22 7.99 9.77 -2.88
N ALA A 23 8.98 8.90 -2.66
CA ALA A 23 8.80 7.65 -1.94
C ALA A 23 8.42 7.88 -0.48
N ALA A 24 9.12 8.80 0.20
CA ALA A 24 8.80 9.18 1.57
C ALA A 24 7.37 9.72 1.70
N MET A 25 6.96 10.60 0.79
CA MET A 25 5.58 11.14 0.76
C MET A 25 4.53 10.05 0.53
N ALA A 26 4.77 9.14 -0.40
CA ALA A 26 3.90 8.00 -0.64
C ALA A 26 3.76 7.11 0.62
N MET A 27 4.87 6.78 1.28
CA MET A 27 4.81 5.99 2.52
C MET A 27 4.07 6.73 3.64
N ILE A 28 4.29 8.03 3.81
CA ILE A 28 3.57 8.84 4.80
C ILE A 28 2.06 8.82 4.51
N ALA A 29 1.65 8.91 3.25
CA ALA A 29 0.25 8.81 2.86
C ALA A 29 -0.33 7.44 3.27
N LEU A 30 0.36 6.34 2.94
CA LEU A 30 -0.07 4.98 3.30
C LEU A 30 -0.17 4.79 4.82
N VAL A 31 0.85 5.22 5.57
CA VAL A 31 0.90 5.13 7.04
C VAL A 31 -0.26 5.91 7.68
N LYS A 32 -0.59 7.10 7.16
CA LYS A 32 -1.71 7.90 7.67
C LYS A 32 -3.08 7.31 7.32
N SER A 33 -3.20 6.64 6.18
CA SER A 33 -4.48 6.12 5.72
C SER A 33 -4.82 4.73 6.27
N VAL A 34 -3.81 3.94 6.67
CA VAL A 34 -4.03 2.53 7.05
C VAL A 34 -4.99 2.35 8.22
N GLU A 35 -5.02 3.24 9.22
CA GLU A 35 -5.97 3.09 10.33
C GLU A 35 -7.44 3.15 9.88
N SER A 36 -7.72 3.95 8.84
CA SER A 36 -9.05 4.05 8.24
C SER A 36 -9.33 2.97 7.20
N LEU A 37 -8.30 2.53 6.47
CA LEU A 37 -8.43 1.63 5.32
C LEU A 37 -8.20 0.16 5.70
N ASP A 38 -7.49 -0.14 6.77
CA ASP A 38 -7.34 -1.48 7.32
C ASP A 38 -7.37 -1.39 8.85
N PRO A 39 -8.56 -1.20 9.46
CA PRO A 39 -8.68 -1.06 10.92
C PRO A 39 -8.21 -2.30 11.69
N THR A 40 -8.05 -3.44 11.01
CA THR A 40 -7.58 -4.71 11.58
C THR A 40 -6.12 -5.01 11.22
N ALA A 41 -5.40 -4.02 10.71
CA ALA A 41 -4.00 -4.14 10.32
C ALA A 41 -3.12 -4.61 11.49
N SER A 42 -2.42 -5.74 11.32
CA SER A 42 -1.70 -6.42 12.41
C SER A 42 -0.58 -5.60 13.05
N PHE A 43 -0.03 -4.63 12.33
CA PHE A 43 1.02 -3.73 12.81
C PHE A 43 0.55 -2.27 12.84
N GLY A 44 -0.77 -2.01 12.78
CA GLY A 44 -1.34 -0.68 12.75
C GLY A 44 -0.69 0.21 11.66
N PRO A 45 -0.27 1.45 12.00
CA PRO A 45 0.42 2.38 11.09
C PRO A 45 1.67 1.80 10.38
N PHE A 46 2.31 0.80 10.96
CA PHE A 46 3.52 0.17 10.41
C PHE A 46 3.25 -0.81 9.28
N THR A 47 2.01 -1.31 9.16
CA THR A 47 1.63 -2.35 8.20
C THR A 47 2.07 -2.06 6.77
N PRO A 48 1.82 -0.87 6.16
CA PRO A 48 2.32 -0.56 4.83
C PRO A 48 3.84 -0.68 4.71
N LEU A 49 4.59 -0.22 5.71
CA LEU A 49 6.05 -0.24 5.69
C LEU A 49 6.60 -1.67 5.75
N VAL A 50 6.00 -2.51 6.60
CA VAL A 50 6.37 -3.93 6.71
C VAL A 50 6.08 -4.67 5.40
N LEU A 51 4.95 -4.38 4.74
CA LEU A 51 4.62 -5.00 3.46
C LEU A 51 5.58 -4.56 2.36
N LEU A 52 5.93 -3.27 2.30
CA LEU A 52 6.90 -2.73 1.34
C LEU A 52 8.27 -3.39 1.51
N ASP A 53 8.79 -3.48 2.74
CA ASP A 53 10.08 -4.13 3.03
C ASP A 53 10.07 -5.61 2.68
N ARG A 54 8.97 -6.33 3.00
CA ARG A 54 8.83 -7.75 2.64
C ARG A 54 8.78 -8.00 1.14
N LEU A 55 8.24 -7.06 0.37
CA LEU A 55 8.20 -7.12 -1.09
C LEU A 55 9.45 -6.50 -1.75
N ASN A 56 10.41 -6.02 -0.96
CA ASN A 56 11.59 -5.30 -1.42
C ASN A 56 11.23 -4.11 -2.34
N ILE A 57 10.10 -3.45 -2.07
CA ILE A 57 9.67 -2.24 -2.76
C ILE A 57 10.21 -1.06 -1.96
N THR A 58 11.36 -0.53 -2.38
CA THR A 58 12.07 0.58 -1.73
C THR A 58 12.32 1.72 -2.71
N GLY A 59 12.68 2.88 -2.16
CA GLY A 59 13.12 4.03 -2.92
C GLY A 59 12.10 4.45 -3.98
N PRO A 60 12.55 4.81 -5.20
CA PRO A 60 11.68 5.21 -6.30
C PRO A 60 10.54 4.21 -6.62
N ALA A 61 10.73 2.91 -6.37
CA ALA A 61 9.70 1.90 -6.64
C ALA A 61 8.44 2.11 -5.80
N VAL A 62 8.58 2.64 -4.58
CA VAL A 62 7.42 3.00 -3.73
C VAL A 62 6.62 4.14 -4.36
N ALA A 63 7.30 5.14 -4.92
CA ALA A 63 6.66 6.25 -5.61
C ALA A 63 5.94 5.77 -6.88
N MET A 64 6.54 4.81 -7.60
CA MET A 64 5.91 4.20 -8.79
C MET A 64 4.66 3.40 -8.41
N LEU A 65 4.73 2.59 -7.35
CA LEU A 65 3.57 1.87 -6.82
C LEU A 65 2.41 2.85 -6.54
N TYR A 66 2.70 3.91 -5.79
CA TYR A 66 1.69 4.84 -5.34
C TYR A 66 1.14 5.71 -6.49
N HIS A 67 2.01 6.41 -7.22
CA HIS A 67 1.56 7.40 -8.20
C HIS A 67 1.17 6.77 -9.55
N ARG A 68 1.92 5.78 -10.03
CA ARG A 68 1.74 5.24 -11.38
C ARG A 68 0.80 4.04 -11.40
N VAL A 69 0.97 3.10 -10.48
CA VAL A 69 0.16 1.86 -10.46
C VAL A 69 -1.17 2.10 -9.73
N ALA A 70 -1.13 2.77 -8.58
CA ALA A 70 -2.33 3.05 -7.79
C ALA A 70 -2.98 4.41 -8.09
N GLY A 71 -2.46 5.19 -9.05
CA GLY A 71 -3.05 6.47 -9.44
C GLY A 71 -3.09 7.53 -8.32
N GLY A 72 -2.24 7.40 -7.30
CA GLY A 72 -2.23 8.25 -6.12
C GLY A 72 -3.31 7.93 -5.07
N ASP A 73 -4.02 6.81 -5.21
CA ASP A 73 -5.02 6.35 -4.24
C ASP A 73 -4.39 5.42 -3.17
N PRO A 74 -4.38 5.81 -1.89
CA PRO A 74 -3.84 4.97 -0.82
C PRO A 74 -4.62 3.67 -0.62
N ALA A 75 -5.93 3.62 -0.90
CA ALA A 75 -6.72 2.40 -0.80
C ALA A 75 -6.29 1.36 -1.83
N THR A 76 -6.14 1.77 -3.08
CA THR A 76 -5.62 0.93 -4.15
C THR A 76 -4.18 0.50 -3.87
N ALA A 77 -3.30 1.41 -3.45
CA ALA A 77 -1.91 1.07 -3.13
C ALA A 77 -1.79 0.04 -2.00
N LEU A 78 -2.52 0.21 -0.89
CA LEU A 78 -2.58 -0.77 0.19
C LEU A 78 -3.18 -2.09 -0.29
N ALA A 79 -4.24 -2.05 -1.13
CA ALA A 79 -4.83 -3.25 -1.68
C ALA A 79 -3.84 -4.05 -2.52
N LEU A 80 -3.01 -3.41 -3.34
CA LEU A 80 -1.96 -4.08 -4.11
C LEU A 80 -0.97 -4.84 -3.20
N LEU A 81 -0.53 -4.21 -2.12
CA LEU A 81 0.35 -4.86 -1.13
C LEU A 81 -0.32 -6.06 -0.46
N HIS A 82 -1.59 -5.91 -0.06
CA HIS A 82 -2.38 -7.00 0.52
C HIS A 82 -2.68 -8.10 -0.49
N ALA A 83 -2.91 -7.78 -1.75
CA ALA A 83 -3.21 -8.75 -2.79
C ALA A 83 -2.04 -9.72 -3.00
N VAL A 84 -0.79 -9.24 -2.93
CA VAL A 84 0.38 -10.13 -2.94
C VAL A 84 0.41 -11.00 -1.68
N ARG A 85 0.19 -10.42 -0.48
CA ARG A 85 0.15 -11.17 0.79
C ARG A 85 -0.92 -12.27 0.78
N LEU A 86 -2.08 -11.98 0.20
CA LEU A 86 -3.22 -12.89 0.08
C LEU A 86 -3.11 -13.84 -1.13
N LYS A 87 -2.03 -13.75 -1.91
CA LYS A 87 -1.80 -14.54 -3.13
C LYS A 87 -2.90 -14.35 -4.20
N LEU A 88 -3.53 -13.18 -4.24
CA LEU A 88 -4.50 -12.79 -5.26
C LEU A 88 -3.82 -12.35 -6.56
N ILE A 89 -2.60 -11.82 -6.45
CA ILE A 89 -1.65 -11.58 -7.54
C ILE A 89 -0.26 -12.07 -7.09
N SER A 90 0.63 -12.33 -8.04
CA SER A 90 2.01 -12.71 -7.71
C SER A 90 2.87 -11.46 -7.44
N ALA A 91 3.97 -11.63 -6.70
CA ALA A 91 4.95 -10.57 -6.53
C ALA A 91 5.55 -10.14 -7.89
N ASP A 92 5.82 -11.10 -8.77
CA ASP A 92 6.34 -10.84 -10.12
C ASP A 92 5.40 -9.98 -10.95
N THR A 93 4.08 -10.22 -10.85
CA THR A 93 3.06 -9.39 -11.52
C THR A 93 3.13 -7.94 -11.04
N LEU A 94 3.28 -7.73 -9.72
CA LEU A 94 3.44 -6.39 -9.17
C LEU A 94 4.77 -5.76 -9.62
N THR A 95 5.86 -6.52 -9.62
CA THR A 95 7.17 -6.06 -10.11
C THR A 95 7.12 -5.66 -11.59
N GLN A 96 6.40 -6.39 -12.45
CA GLN A 96 6.18 -6.00 -13.84
C GLN A 96 5.45 -4.67 -13.96
N ALA A 97 4.42 -4.44 -13.12
CA ALA A 97 3.72 -3.17 -13.06
C ALA A 97 4.63 -2.00 -12.66
N LEU A 98 5.52 -2.23 -11.71
CA LEU A 98 6.52 -1.24 -11.29
C LEU A 98 7.60 -1.01 -12.35
N ASN A 99 7.95 -2.01 -13.16
CA ASN A 99 9.00 -1.90 -14.19
C ASN A 99 8.52 -1.32 -15.53
N GLY A 100 7.27 -0.85 -15.60
CA GLY A 100 6.80 -0.04 -16.72
C GLY A 100 5.58 -0.58 -17.46
N ASP A 101 5.07 -1.76 -17.10
CA ASP A 101 3.80 -2.28 -17.62
C ASP A 101 2.67 -2.12 -16.59
N PRO A 102 2.09 -0.92 -16.42
CA PRO A 102 1.03 -0.71 -15.44
C PRO A 102 -0.23 -1.56 -15.72
N THR A 103 -0.35 -2.16 -16.91
CA THR A 103 -1.49 -3.03 -17.26
C THR A 103 -1.32 -4.45 -16.73
N ALA A 104 -0.13 -4.82 -16.27
CA ALA A 104 0.13 -6.09 -15.60
C ALA A 104 -0.74 -6.27 -14.34
N VAL A 105 -1.22 -5.19 -13.73
CA VAL A 105 -2.17 -5.23 -12.61
C VAL A 105 -3.32 -4.26 -12.81
N ASP A 106 -4.55 -4.78 -12.74
CA ASP A 106 -5.75 -3.97 -12.62
C ASP A 106 -5.96 -3.57 -11.15
N GLY A 107 -5.56 -2.34 -10.80
CA GLY A 107 -5.70 -1.78 -9.45
C GLY A 107 -7.15 -1.81 -8.93
N PRO A 108 -8.12 -1.21 -9.65
CA PRO A 108 -9.53 -1.25 -9.27
C PRO A 108 -10.10 -2.65 -9.05
N ALA A 109 -9.85 -3.60 -9.97
CA ALA A 109 -10.31 -4.97 -9.81
C ALA A 109 -9.62 -5.67 -8.63
N THR A 110 -8.33 -5.38 -8.41
CA THR A 110 -7.58 -5.92 -7.26
C THR A 110 -8.15 -5.41 -5.94
N LEU A 111 -8.49 -4.12 -5.85
CA LEU A 111 -9.16 -3.56 -4.67
C LEU A 111 -10.48 -4.27 -4.34
N VAL A 112 -11.30 -4.56 -5.36
CA VAL A 112 -12.55 -5.33 -5.18
C VAL A 112 -12.26 -6.73 -4.62
N ARG A 113 -11.28 -7.45 -5.19
CA ARG A 113 -10.90 -8.79 -4.72
C ARG A 113 -10.36 -8.78 -3.29
N VAL A 114 -9.58 -7.76 -2.93
CA VAL A 114 -9.07 -7.60 -1.57
C VAL A 114 -10.22 -7.34 -0.59
N ARG A 115 -11.19 -6.48 -0.93
CA ARG A 115 -12.38 -6.25 -0.09
C ARG A 115 -13.20 -7.53 0.13
N GLN A 116 -13.29 -8.40 -0.87
CA GLN A 116 -13.95 -9.70 -0.72
C GLN A 116 -13.19 -10.62 0.24
N ALA A 117 -11.86 -10.62 0.19
CA ALA A 117 -11.01 -11.44 1.07
C ALA A 117 -10.80 -10.82 2.47
N MET A 118 -10.95 -9.51 2.60
CA MET A 118 -10.80 -8.72 3.83
C MET A 118 -12.03 -7.81 3.98
N PRO A 119 -13.15 -8.30 4.54
CA PRO A 119 -14.42 -7.54 4.59
C PRO A 119 -14.39 -6.21 5.36
N GLY A 120 -13.34 -5.96 6.16
CA GLY A 120 -13.11 -4.69 6.86
C GLY A 120 -12.15 -3.74 6.14
N PHE A 121 -11.59 -4.13 4.99
CA PHE A 121 -10.64 -3.32 4.25
C PHE A 121 -11.34 -2.26 3.40
N ALA A 122 -10.84 -1.03 3.46
CA ALA A 122 -11.29 0.17 2.78
C ALA A 122 -12.82 0.22 2.73
N PRO A 123 -13.50 0.22 3.90
CA PRO A 123 -14.95 0.17 3.95
C PRO A 123 -15.49 1.33 3.11
N LEU A 124 -16.36 1.02 2.16
CA LEU A 124 -17.07 2.07 1.43
C LEU A 124 -17.79 2.89 2.49
N ALA A 125 -17.51 4.19 2.57
CA ALA A 125 -18.08 5.06 3.57
C ALA A 125 -19.60 4.88 3.58
N ALA A 126 -20.11 4.16 4.58
CA ALA A 126 -21.52 4.10 4.86
C ALA A 126 -21.88 5.45 5.49
N ASN A 127 -22.07 6.50 4.66
CA ASN A 127 -22.87 7.71 4.90
C ASN A 127 -22.54 8.82 3.88
N ALA A 128 -23.08 8.70 2.67
CA ALA A 128 -23.45 9.85 1.84
C ALA A 128 -24.94 10.24 2.07
N LYS A 129 -25.49 9.94 3.25
CA LYS A 129 -26.86 10.30 3.66
C LYS A 129 -26.84 10.97 5.02
N LYS A 130 -26.81 12.31 5.00
CA LYS A 130 -27.56 13.26 5.87
C LYS A 130 -26.89 14.63 5.79
N LEU A 131 -27.13 15.32 4.69
CA LEU A 131 -27.13 16.79 4.60
C LEU A 131 -28.34 17.16 3.73
N THR A 132 -29.51 17.05 4.37
CA THR A 132 -30.75 17.76 4.03
C THR A 132 -31.11 18.55 5.26
#